data_AF-A0A067M0Z0-F1
#
_entry.id   AF-A0A067M0Z0-F1
#
_cell.length_a   1.000
_cell.length_b   1.000
_cell.length_c   1.000
_cell.angle_alpha   90.00
_cell.angle_beta   90.00
_cell.angle_gamma   90.00
#
_symmetry.space_group_name_H-M   'P 1'
#
loop_
_entity.id
_entity.type
_entity.pdbx_description
1 polymer ?
#
loop_
_entity_poly.entity_id
_entity_poly.type
_entity_poly.pdbx_seq_one_letter_code
_entity_poly.pdbx_strand_id
1 'polypeptide(L)'
;SQFKIPKEGTVVPVILASDETKLTQFSGDKTALPIYITVGTIVKSVRRKPSSHATMLLGYLPTSKLKMYSESLRTSKGRDLFHFCMKRLLEPLVDAGKNGVMMQCPDGNDRWAFPILAAYIADHPEQCKVA
;
A
#
# COMPACT_ATOMS: atom_id res chain seq x y z
N SER A 1 -15.57 -6.69 -8.09
CA SER A 1 -16.30 -7.89 -7.64
C SER A 1 -15.92 -8.16 -6.20
N GLN A 2 -16.89 -8.25 -5.30
CA GLN A 2 -16.65 -8.58 -3.89
C GLN A 2 -16.26 -10.06 -3.80
N PHE A 3 -15.12 -10.38 -3.20
CA PHE A 3 -14.66 -11.76 -3.05
C PHE A 3 -15.55 -12.49 -2.04
N LYS A 4 -15.97 -13.71 -2.39
CA LYS A 4 -16.82 -14.53 -1.52
C LYS A 4 -15.93 -15.24 -0.50
N ILE A 5 -15.93 -14.74 0.72
CA ILE A 5 -15.12 -15.30 1.81
C ILE A 5 -15.84 -16.55 2.35
N PRO A 6 -15.14 -17.69 2.52
CA PRO A 6 -15.70 -18.88 3.15
C PRO A 6 -16.25 -18.56 4.55
N LYS A 7 -17.23 -19.33 5.03
CA LYS A 7 -17.86 -19.11 6.36
C LYS A 7 -16.86 -19.08 7.53
N GLU A 8 -15.70 -19.72 7.38
CA GLU A 8 -14.65 -19.82 8.41
C GLU A 8 -13.46 -18.88 8.12
N GLY A 9 -13.54 -18.07 7.06
CA GLY A 9 -12.50 -17.11 6.68
C GLY A 9 -12.53 -15.84 7.53
N THR A 10 -11.35 -15.37 7.94
CA THR A 10 -11.21 -14.11 8.68
C THR A 10 -10.82 -12.97 7.74
N VAL A 11 -11.60 -11.89 7.71
CA VAL A 11 -11.24 -10.69 6.94
C VAL A 11 -10.18 -9.89 7.68
N VAL A 12 -9.08 -9.58 6.99
CA VAL A 12 -8.01 -8.73 7.55
C VAL A 12 -7.96 -7.42 6.76
N PRO A 13 -8.55 -6.32 7.27
CA PRO A 13 -8.46 -5.04 6.60
C PRO A 13 -7.00 -4.57 6.58
N VAL A 14 -6.52 -4.18 5.41
CA VAL A 14 -5.17 -3.63 5.18
C VAL A 14 -5.31 -2.17 4.83
N ILE A 15 -4.50 -1.33 5.47
CA ILE A 15 -4.42 0.10 5.20
C ILE A 15 -3.03 0.39 4.65
N LEU A 16 -2.98 1.07 3.53
CA LEU A 16 -1.74 1.59 2.96
C LEU A 16 -1.59 3.06 3.31
N ALA A 17 -0.36 3.53 3.46
CA ALA A 17 -0.06 4.94 3.61
C ALA A 17 1.14 5.35 2.76
N SER A 18 1.12 6.56 2.22
CA SER A 18 2.28 7.19 1.58
C SER A 18 2.56 8.55 2.22
N ASP A 19 3.84 8.92 2.23
CA ASP A 19 4.32 10.15 2.86
C ASP A 19 5.35 10.80 1.93
N GLU A 20 4.92 11.75 1.11
CA GLU A 20 5.78 12.50 0.19
C GLU A 20 6.86 13.32 0.94
N THR A 21 6.66 13.63 2.22
CA THR A 21 7.69 14.35 3.00
C THR A 21 8.91 13.48 3.29
N LYS A 22 8.78 12.16 3.12
CA LYS A 22 9.86 11.17 3.26
C LYS A 22 10.36 10.64 1.92
N LEU A 23 10.44 11.51 0.90
CA LEU A 23 11.15 11.19 -0.34
C LEU A 23 12.58 10.74 0.00
N THR A 24 12.87 9.48 -0.27
CA THR A 24 14.20 8.92 -0.05
C THR A 24 15.05 9.20 -1.28
N GLN A 25 16.15 9.93 -1.11
CA GLN A 25 17.11 10.17 -2.16
C GLN A 25 18.05 8.95 -2.27
N PHE A 26 17.97 8.27 -3.41
CA PHE A 26 18.97 7.28 -3.83
C PHE A 26 20.09 7.99 -4.60
N SER A 27 21.18 7.28 -4.93
CA SER A 27 22.33 7.88 -5.63
C SER A 27 21.91 8.75 -6.83
N GLY A 28 22.32 10.02 -6.81
CA GLY A 28 22.00 11.03 -7.83
C GLY A 28 20.65 11.72 -7.65
N ASP A 29 19.96 11.97 -8.77
CA ASP A 29 18.65 12.64 -8.85
C ASP A 29 17.45 11.69 -8.63
N LYS A 30 17.71 10.46 -8.18
CA LYS A 30 16.70 9.42 -8.03
C LYS A 30 16.02 9.55 -6.69
N THR A 31 14.74 9.89 -6.71
CA THR A 31 13.90 9.94 -5.51
C THR A 31 12.88 8.81 -5.56
N ALA A 32 12.40 8.37 -4.39
CA ALA A 32 11.30 7.43 -4.31
C ALA A 32 10.37 7.73 -3.15
N LEU A 33 9.08 7.45 -3.37
CA LEU A 33 7.99 7.60 -2.42
C LEU A 33 7.83 6.32 -1.60
N PRO A 34 8.01 6.35 -0.27
CA PRO A 34 7.76 5.18 0.57
C PRO A 34 6.27 4.86 0.65
N ILE A 35 5.94 3.57 0.53
CA ILE A 35 4.62 3.01 0.79
C ILE A 35 4.69 2.17 2.05
N TYR A 36 3.83 2.49 3.00
CA TYR A 36 3.68 1.79 4.27
C TYR A 36 2.41 0.95 4.27
N ILE A 37 2.41 -0.11 5.08
CA ILE A 37 1.30 -1.03 5.26
C ILE A 37 1.04 -1.25 6.76
N THR A 38 -0.24 -1.31 7.14
CA THR A 38 -0.69 -1.66 8.50
C THR A 38 -1.97 -2.47 8.43
N VAL A 39 -2.20 -3.30 9.45
CA VAL A 39 -3.48 -3.98 9.64
C VAL A 39 -4.48 -3.02 10.30
N GLY A 40 -5.69 -2.95 9.75
CA GLY A 40 -6.76 -2.05 10.18
C GLY A 40 -7.37 -2.41 11.54
N THR A 41 -7.25 -3.67 11.97
CA THR A 41 -7.71 -4.14 13.30
C THR A 41 -6.86 -3.65 14.46
N ILE A 42 -5.61 -3.21 14.19
CA ILE A 42 -4.74 -2.64 15.23
C ILE A 42 -5.28 -1.27 15.61
N VAL A 43 -5.53 -1.03 16.90
CA VAL A 43 -6.08 0.24 17.38
C VAL A 43 -5.19 1.43 16.98
N LYS A 44 -5.83 2.56 16.64
CA LYS A 44 -5.14 3.77 16.14
C LYS A 44 -4.03 4.27 17.07
N SER A 45 -4.24 4.17 18.39
CA SER A 45 -3.26 4.55 19.42
C SER A 45 -2.00 3.68 19.38
N VAL A 46 -2.12 2.39 19.03
CA VAL A 46 -0.99 1.47 18.85
C VAL A 46 -0.30 1.74 17.51
N ARG A 47 -1.05 1.95 16.42
CA ARG A 47 -0.49 2.35 15.11
C ARG A 47 0.36 3.62 15.16
N ARG A 48 0.03 4.55 16.06
CA ARG A 48 0.74 5.82 16.24
C ARG A 48 1.94 5.75 17.17
N LYS A 49 2.19 4.62 17.83
CA LYS A 49 3.38 4.41 18.65
C LYS A 49 4.49 3.84 17.78
N PRO A 50 5.59 4.56 17.52
CA PRO A 50 6.68 4.05 16.68
C PRO A 50 7.28 2.73 17.19
N SER A 51 7.26 2.51 18.50
CA SER A 51 7.79 1.30 19.16
C SER A 51 6.92 0.06 18.99
N SER A 52 5.71 0.17 18.44
CA SER A 52 4.79 -0.98 18.29
C SER A 52 5.00 -1.76 17.00
N HIS A 53 5.81 -1.23 16.07
CA HIS A 53 6.00 -1.79 14.72
C HIS A 53 4.68 -2.14 13.99
N ALA A 54 3.58 -1.50 14.36
CA ALA A 54 2.25 -1.75 13.80
C ALA A 54 2.11 -1.27 12.35
N THR A 55 3.04 -0.45 11.88
CA THR A 55 3.17 0.00 10.49
C THR A 55 4.53 -0.41 9.97
N MET A 56 4.57 -1.04 8.80
CA MET A 56 5.80 -1.50 8.14
C MET A 56 5.98 -0.80 6.80
N LEU A 57 7.23 -0.59 6.38
CA LEU A 57 7.54 -0.15 5.02
C LEU A 57 7.32 -1.32 4.05
N LEU A 58 6.40 -1.17 3.11
CA LEU A 58 6.09 -2.16 2.08
C LEU A 58 7.05 -2.03 0.89
N GLY A 59 7.43 -0.82 0.51
CA GLY A 59 8.34 -0.59 -0.60
C GLY A 59 8.45 0.88 -0.99
N TYR A 60 9.17 1.13 -2.09
CA TYR A 60 9.39 2.46 -2.64
C TYR A 60 8.87 2.54 -4.07
N LEU A 61 8.09 3.58 -4.37
CA LEU A 61 7.67 3.89 -5.73
C LEU A 61 8.62 4.91 -6.37
N PRO A 62 9.06 4.70 -7.62
CA PRO A 62 9.96 5.64 -8.28
C PRO A 62 9.26 6.97 -8.55
N THR A 63 9.85 8.08 -8.12
CA THR A 63 9.41 9.43 -8.50
C THR A 63 10.29 9.94 -9.63
N SER A 64 9.90 9.63 -10.87
CA SER A 64 10.61 10.10 -12.07
C SER A 64 10.09 11.47 -12.51
N LYS A 65 11.02 12.37 -12.88
CA LYS A 65 10.68 13.66 -13.51
C LYS A 65 10.13 13.50 -14.94
N LEU A 66 10.17 12.29 -15.49
CA LEU A 66 9.57 11.93 -16.79
C LEU A 66 9.94 12.89 -17.94
N LYS A 67 11.17 13.39 -17.93
CA LYS A 67 11.67 14.42 -18.86
C LYS A 67 11.62 14.00 -20.33
N MET A 68 11.54 12.70 -20.61
CA MET A 68 11.37 12.15 -21.96
C MET A 68 9.99 12.43 -22.57
N TYR A 69 9.01 12.83 -21.77
CA TYR A 69 7.69 13.24 -22.24
C TYR A 69 7.55 14.77 -22.26
N SER A 70 6.70 15.27 -23.16
CA SER A 70 6.26 16.67 -23.18
C SER A 70 5.58 17.04 -21.86
N GLU A 71 5.63 18.33 -21.50
CA GLU A 71 5.03 18.82 -20.24
C GLU A 71 3.55 18.44 -20.10
N SER A 72 2.80 18.49 -21.21
CA SER A 72 1.40 18.08 -21.29
C SER A 72 1.17 16.60 -20.93
N LEU A 73 2.12 15.72 -21.24
CA LEU A 73 2.00 14.28 -21.03
C LEU A 73 2.59 13.79 -19.70
N ARG A 74 3.48 14.58 -19.06
CA ARG A 74 4.18 14.18 -17.82
C ARG A 74 3.23 13.80 -16.70
N THR A 75 2.13 14.53 -16.52
CA THR A 75 1.15 14.24 -15.47
C THR A 75 0.47 12.90 -15.71
N SER A 76 -0.04 12.65 -16.92
CA SER A 76 -0.68 11.38 -17.28
C SER A 76 0.30 10.21 -17.18
N LYS A 77 1.52 10.37 -17.68
CA LYS A 77 2.54 9.31 -17.59
C LYS A 77 3.02 9.06 -16.16
N GLY A 78 3.00 10.07 -15.31
CA GLY A 78 3.22 9.90 -13.87
C GLY A 78 2.15 9.05 -13.21
N ARG A 79 0.87 9.25 -13.59
CA ARG A 79 -0.25 8.40 -13.13
C ARG A 79 -0.10 6.97 -13.62
N ASP A 80 0.20 6.78 -14.91
CA ASP A 80 0.40 5.45 -15.50
C ASP A 80 1.50 4.67 -14.76
N LEU A 81 2.64 5.33 -14.50
CA LEU A 81 3.76 4.75 -13.76
C LEU A 81 3.36 4.40 -12.33
N PHE A 82 2.68 5.30 -11.63
CA PHE A 82 2.19 5.06 -10.27
C PHE A 82 1.27 3.83 -10.21
N HIS A 83 0.25 3.78 -11.07
CA HIS A 83 -0.69 2.65 -11.11
C HIS A 83 -0.01 1.34 -11.49
N PHE A 84 0.93 1.38 -12.42
CA PHE A 84 1.74 0.21 -12.79
C PHE A 84 2.53 -0.32 -11.59
N CYS A 85 3.26 0.54 -10.89
CA CYS A 85 4.05 0.15 -9.74
C CYS A 85 3.18 -0.33 -8.57
N MET A 86 2.07 0.36 -8.27
CA MET A 86 1.13 -0.05 -7.22
C MET A 86 0.48 -1.39 -7.54
N LYS A 87 0.07 -1.63 -8.78
CA LYS A 87 -0.48 -2.92 -9.21
C LYS A 87 0.51 -4.06 -8.99
N ARG A 88 1.79 -3.84 -9.31
CA ARG A 88 2.85 -4.82 -9.11
C ARG A 88 3.16 -5.05 -7.63
N LEU A 89 3.21 -3.97 -6.84
CA LEU A 89 3.49 -4.03 -5.40
C LEU A 89 2.38 -4.78 -4.63
N LEU A 90 1.13 -4.61 -5.05
CA LEU A 90 -0.04 -5.19 -4.38
C LEU A 90 -0.48 -6.53 -4.97
N GLU A 91 0.21 -7.06 -5.98
CA GLU A 91 -0.12 -8.35 -6.60
C GLU A 91 -0.19 -9.50 -5.57
N PRO A 92 0.76 -9.64 -4.62
CA PRO A 92 0.67 -10.66 -3.58
C PRO A 92 -0.53 -10.45 -2.63
N LEU A 93 -0.86 -9.19 -2.33
CA LEU A 93 -2.01 -8.85 -1.49
C LEU A 93 -3.33 -9.21 -2.17
N VAL A 94 -3.43 -8.97 -3.49
CA VAL A 94 -4.61 -9.34 -4.29
C VAL A 94 -4.77 -10.86 -4.34
N ASP A 95 -3.68 -11.60 -4.48
CA ASP A 95 -3.71 -13.06 -4.45
C ASP A 95 -4.17 -13.59 -3.08
N ALA A 96 -3.56 -13.11 -2.00
CA ALA A 96 -3.95 -13.47 -0.63
C ALA A 96 -5.39 -13.06 -0.30
N GLY A 97 -5.88 -11.94 -0.83
CA GLY A 97 -7.28 -11.51 -0.66
C GLY A 97 -8.29 -12.39 -1.41
N LYS A 98 -7.86 -13.10 -2.46
CA LYS A 98 -8.70 -14.03 -3.24
C LYS A 98 -8.66 -15.45 -2.67
N ASN A 99 -7.46 -15.94 -2.42
CA ASN A 99 -7.22 -17.34 -2.07
C ASN A 99 -7.18 -17.56 -0.55
N GLY A 100 -6.96 -16.48 0.20
CA GLY A 100 -6.64 -16.53 1.61
C GLY A 100 -5.20 -16.96 1.86
N VAL A 101 -4.74 -16.76 3.10
CA VAL A 101 -3.43 -17.16 3.58
C VAL A 101 -3.54 -17.56 5.05
N MET A 102 -2.78 -18.56 5.49
CA MET A 102 -2.69 -18.87 6.91
C MET A 102 -1.95 -17.76 7.65
N MET A 103 -2.59 -17.24 8.69
CA MET A 103 -2.03 -16.18 9.52
C MET A 103 -2.27 -16.48 11.00
N GLN A 104 -1.20 -16.40 11.79
CA GLN A 104 -1.30 -16.49 13.24
C GLN A 104 -1.98 -15.25 13.78
N CYS A 105 -3.03 -15.47 14.56
CA CYS A 105 -3.77 -14.40 15.23
C CYS A 105 -3.15 -14.07 16.61
N PRO A 106 -3.49 -12.93 17.21
CA PRO A 106 -2.94 -12.52 18.52
C PRO A 106 -3.23 -13.49 19.67
N ASP A 107 -4.23 -14.36 19.53
CA ASP A 107 -4.57 -15.41 20.49
C ASP A 107 -3.76 -16.71 20.29
N GLY A 108 -2.78 -16.71 19.37
CA GLY A 108 -1.90 -17.84 19.07
C GLY A 108 -2.46 -18.85 18.08
N ASN A 109 -3.73 -18.70 17.65
CA ASN A 109 -4.36 -19.62 16.71
C ASN A 109 -4.13 -19.19 15.26
N ASP A 110 -3.83 -20.15 14.40
CA ASP A 110 -3.76 -19.89 12.96
C ASP A 110 -5.17 -19.89 12.35
N ARG A 111 -5.46 -18.86 11.55
CA ARG A 111 -6.73 -18.73 10.83
C ARG A 111 -6.50 -18.50 9.36
N TRP A 112 -7.43 -19.00 8.55
CA TRP A 112 -7.47 -18.72 7.13
C TRP A 112 -7.91 -17.25 6.93
N ALA A 113 -6.94 -16.38 6.68
CA ALA A 113 -7.12 -14.94 6.61
C ALA A 113 -7.22 -14.45 5.17
N PHE A 114 -8.07 -13.45 4.94
CA PHE A 114 -8.26 -12.79 3.65
C PHE A 114 -7.92 -11.31 3.81
N PRO A 115 -6.66 -10.93 3.54
CA PRO A 115 -6.25 -9.52 3.52
C PRO A 115 -6.98 -8.75 2.42
N ILE A 116 -7.66 -7.67 2.79
CA ILE A 116 -8.37 -6.81 1.83
C ILE A 116 -7.90 -5.38 1.99
N LEU A 117 -7.49 -4.75 0.89
CA LEU A 117 -7.17 -3.32 0.89
C LEU A 117 -8.43 -2.52 1.25
N ALA A 118 -8.45 -1.98 2.46
CA ALA A 118 -9.58 -1.24 3.03
C ALA A 118 -9.45 0.27 2.84
N ALA A 119 -8.22 0.80 2.87
CA ALA A 119 -7.96 2.21 2.66
C ALA A 119 -6.52 2.46 2.16
N TYR A 120 -6.35 3.57 1.45
CA TYR A 120 -5.06 4.14 1.11
C TYR A 120 -5.04 5.61 1.54
N ILE A 121 -4.09 5.98 2.39
CA ILE A 121 -3.96 7.32 2.99
C ILE A 121 -2.70 7.98 2.42
N ALA A 122 -2.84 9.13 1.77
CA ALA A 122 -1.72 9.83 1.15
C ALA A 122 -1.81 11.34 1.42
N ASP A 123 -0.71 11.96 1.85
CA ASP A 123 -0.59 13.42 1.96
C ASP A 123 -0.11 13.98 0.60
N HIS A 124 -1.03 14.61 -0.15
CA HIS A 124 -0.83 15.35 -1.44
C HIS A 124 -0.58 14.51 -2.73
N PRO A 125 -0.56 15.15 -3.92
CA PRO A 125 -1.67 15.41 -4.86
C PRO A 125 -2.22 14.18 -5.63
N GLU A 126 -2.38 13.01 -5.00
CA GLU A 126 -3.01 11.86 -5.68
C GLU A 126 -4.54 11.94 -5.73
N GLN A 127 -5.20 12.73 -4.87
CA GLN A 127 -6.65 12.95 -4.96
C GLN A 127 -7.08 13.69 -6.24
N CYS A 128 -6.20 14.48 -6.86
CA CYS A 128 -6.45 15.08 -8.19
C CYS A 128 -5.91 14.23 -9.36
N LYS A 129 -5.33 13.06 -9.06
CA LYS A 129 -4.79 12.12 -10.04
C LYS A 129 -5.56 10.80 -10.14
N VAL A 130 -6.36 10.46 -9.12
CA VAL A 130 -7.24 9.30 -9.06
C VAL A 130 -8.68 9.63 -9.52
N ALA A 131 -9.04 10.91 -9.66
CA ALA A 131 -10.29 11.38 -10.27
C ALA A 131 -10.14 11.60 -11.79
#